data_AF-A0A564YBL9-F1
#
_entry.id   AF-A0A564YBL9-F1
#
_cell.length_a   1.000
_cell.length_b   1.000
_cell.length_c   1.000
_cell.angle_alpha   90.00
_cell.angle_beta   90.00
_cell.angle_gamma   90.00
#
_symmetry.space_group_name_H-M   'P 1'
#
loop_
_entity.id
_entity.type
_entity.pdbx_description
1 polymer ?
#
loop_
_entity_poly.entity_id
_entity_poly.type
_entity_poly.pdbx_seq_one_letter_code
_entity_poly.pdbx_strand_id
1 'polypeptide(L)'
;FHRVANVAGEYAYGSIENISPEVALRLHLLTHNLHNKALVDGCTRFLFAMIEETNVSEVWSAANSTKNEVLIGVCAPLVARI
;
A
#
# COMPACT_ATOMS: atom_id res chain seq x y z
N PHE A 1 11.34 3.88 -12.32
CA PHE A 1 11.92 5.02 -11.58
C PHE A 1 11.24 6.35 -11.92
N HIS A 2 11.15 6.78 -13.19
CA HIS A 2 10.52 8.07 -13.55
C HIS A 2 9.02 8.18 -13.17
N ARG A 3 8.25 7.08 -13.30
CA ARG A 3 6.80 7.07 -12.96
C ARG A 3 6.52 7.15 -11.45
N VAL A 4 7.39 6.59 -10.62
CA VAL A 4 7.17 6.51 -9.16
C VAL A 4 7.52 7.82 -8.45
N ALA A 5 8.55 8.53 -8.96
CA ALA A 5 8.89 9.87 -8.48
C ALA A 5 7.79 10.90 -8.82
N ASN A 6 7.12 10.76 -9.95
CA ASN A 6 6.01 11.64 -10.34
C ASN A 6 4.78 11.46 -9.42
N VAL A 7 4.46 10.22 -9.05
CA VAL A 7 3.37 9.93 -8.09
C VAL A 7 3.66 10.50 -6.69
N ALA A 8 4.93 10.50 -6.27
CA ALA A 8 5.33 11.17 -5.02
C ALA A 8 5.20 12.71 -5.10
N GLY A 9 5.33 13.29 -6.30
CA GLY A 9 5.06 14.71 -6.56
C GLY A 9 3.56 15.05 -6.55
N GLU A 10 2.73 14.16 -7.10
CA GLU A 10 1.27 14.28 -7.09
C GLU A 10 0.66 14.10 -5.68
N TYR A 11 1.37 13.43 -4.77
CA TYR A 11 1.03 13.32 -3.34
C TYR A 11 0.93 14.69 -2.64
N ALA A 12 1.65 15.72 -3.11
CA ALA A 12 1.65 17.04 -2.50
C ALA A 12 0.48 17.95 -2.94
N TYR A 13 -0.25 17.60 -4.00
CA TYR A 13 -1.24 18.50 -4.64
C TYR A 13 -2.70 18.03 -4.60
N GLY A 14 -3.01 16.91 -3.93
CA GLY A 14 -4.39 16.59 -3.54
C GLY A 14 -5.27 15.89 -4.57
N SER A 15 -4.71 15.10 -5.50
CA SER A 15 -5.49 14.24 -6.40
C SER A 15 -5.18 12.75 -6.18
N ILE A 16 -5.58 12.22 -5.03
CA ILE A 16 -5.52 10.78 -4.69
C ILE A 16 -6.86 10.11 -5.07
N GLU A 17 -7.41 10.42 -6.25
CA GLU A 17 -8.68 9.81 -6.70
C GLU A 17 -8.49 8.70 -7.73
N ASN A 18 -7.25 8.34 -8.11
CA ASN A 18 -7.04 7.35 -9.20
C ASN A 18 -5.73 6.55 -9.11
N ILE A 19 -5.14 6.38 -7.93
CA ILE A 19 -3.99 5.49 -7.77
C ILE A 19 -4.53 4.05 -7.71
N SER A 20 -4.14 3.18 -8.65
CA SER A 20 -4.55 1.78 -8.59
C SER A 20 -3.96 1.09 -7.33
N PRO A 21 -4.63 0.09 -6.75
CA PRO A 21 -4.11 -0.66 -5.61
C PRO A 21 -2.70 -1.20 -5.84
N GLU A 22 -2.38 -1.60 -7.08
CA GLU A 22 -1.05 -2.05 -7.48
C GLU A 22 0.02 -0.94 -7.36
N VAL A 23 -0.29 0.28 -7.80
CA VAL A 23 0.63 1.43 -7.69
C VAL A 23 0.84 1.80 -6.22
N ALA A 24 -0.22 1.79 -5.42
CA ALA A 24 -0.14 2.03 -3.98
C ALA A 24 0.72 0.96 -3.28
N LEU A 25 0.62 -0.30 -3.69
CA LEU A 25 1.41 -1.40 -3.12
C LEU A 25 2.89 -1.28 -3.47
N ARG A 26 3.21 -0.91 -4.71
CA ARG A 26 4.60 -0.61 -5.11
C ARG A 26 5.18 0.59 -4.36
N LEU A 27 4.36 1.64 -4.15
CA LEU A 27 4.76 2.82 -3.39
C LEU A 27 4.97 2.49 -1.91
N HIS A 28 4.12 1.65 -1.32
CA HIS A 28 4.27 1.15 0.04
C HIS A 28 5.61 0.45 0.25
N LEU A 29 5.96 -0.47 -0.65
CA LEU A 29 7.23 -1.19 -0.61
C LEU A 29 8.44 -0.25 -0.77
N LEU A 30 8.36 0.70 -1.70
CA LEU A 30 9.44 1.67 -1.91
C LEU A 30 9.63 2.57 -0.70
N THR A 31 8.55 3.11 -0.15
CA THR A 31 8.59 4.06 0.96
C THR A 31 9.03 3.41 2.27
N HIS A 32 8.72 2.12 2.45
CA HIS A 32 9.29 1.29 3.51
C HIS A 32 10.82 1.20 3.40
N ASN A 33 11.35 0.88 2.22
CA ASN A 33 12.81 0.81 2.00
C ASN A 33 13.50 2.16 2.21
N LEU A 34 12.82 3.27 1.92
CA LEU A 34 13.31 4.63 2.15
C LEU A 34 13.13 5.11 3.60
N HIS A 35 12.56 4.29 4.49
CA HIS A 35 12.25 4.62 5.89
C HIS A 35 11.39 5.89 6.03
N ASN A 36 10.59 6.23 5.01
CA ASN A 36 9.71 7.40 5.05
C ASN A 36 8.38 7.06 5.71
N LYS A 37 8.32 7.22 7.03
CA LYS A 37 7.15 6.84 7.84
C LYS A 37 5.85 7.52 7.40
N ALA A 38 5.88 8.81 7.07
CA ALA A 38 4.68 9.54 6.68
C ALA A 38 4.05 8.98 5.38
N LEU A 39 4.88 8.61 4.41
CA LEU A 39 4.42 7.99 3.18
C LEU A 39 3.97 6.53 3.41
N VAL A 40 4.66 5.78 4.28
CA VAL A 40 4.23 4.42 4.67
C VAL A 40 2.85 4.45 5.31
N ASP A 41 2.59 5.38 6.22
CA ASP A 41 1.29 5.52 6.88
C ASP A 41 0.20 5.92 5.87
N GLY A 42 0.51 6.82 4.94
CA GLY A 42 -0.38 7.20 3.84
C GLY A 42 -0.75 6.01 2.94
N CYS A 43 0.25 5.24 2.49
CA CYS A 43 0.03 4.05 1.66
C CYS A 43 -0.74 2.97 2.42
N THR A 44 -0.46 2.79 3.70
CA THR A 44 -1.16 1.84 4.57
C THR A 44 -2.66 2.15 4.64
N ARG A 45 -3.03 3.41 4.86
CA ARG A 45 -4.44 3.84 4.91
C ARG A 45 -5.14 3.69 3.57
N PHE A 46 -4.44 3.99 2.48
CA PHE A 46 -4.97 3.83 1.13
C PHE A 46 -5.22 2.35 0.81
N LEU A 47 -4.22 1.48 1.04
CA LEU A 47 -4.34 0.05 0.82
C LEU A 47 -5.46 -0.55 1.68
N PHE A 48 -5.54 -0.17 2.96
CA PHE A 48 -6.62 -0.60 3.85
C PHE A 48 -8.02 -0.32 3.27
N ALA A 49 -8.24 0.85 2.68
CA ALA A 49 -9.52 1.22 2.08
C ALA A 49 -9.85 0.49 0.77
N MET A 50 -8.83 -0.08 0.11
CA MET A 50 -8.92 -0.65 -1.24
C MET A 50 -8.71 -2.18 -1.25
N ILE A 51 -8.71 -2.85 -0.09
CA ILE A 51 -8.61 -4.31 -0.03
C ILE A 51 -9.87 -4.95 -0.61
N GLU A 52 -9.66 -5.83 -1.59
CA GLU A 52 -10.68 -6.61 -2.26
C GLU A 52 -10.21 -8.07 -2.36
N GLU A 53 -11.15 -9.00 -2.60
CA GLU A 53 -10.83 -10.44 -2.75
C GLU A 53 -9.78 -10.69 -3.84
N THR A 54 -9.78 -9.86 -4.89
CA THR A 54 -8.86 -9.97 -6.03
C THR A 54 -7.42 -9.56 -5.71
N ASN A 55 -7.19 -8.74 -4.67
CA ASN A 55 -5.88 -8.15 -4.37
C ASN A 55 -5.34 -8.50 -2.97
N VAL A 56 -6.16 -9.09 -2.09
CA VAL A 56 -5.82 -9.30 -0.68
C VAL A 56 -4.59 -10.18 -0.46
N SER A 57 -4.34 -11.17 -1.33
CA SER A 57 -3.16 -12.03 -1.26
C SER A 57 -1.85 -11.28 -1.49
N GLU A 58 -1.88 -10.30 -2.40
CA GLU A 58 -0.72 -9.45 -2.71
C GLU A 58 -0.48 -8.45 -1.58
N VAL A 59 -1.55 -7.83 -1.08
CA VAL A 59 -1.50 -6.92 0.08
C VAL A 59 -0.97 -7.64 1.32
N TRP A 60 -1.45 -8.86 1.59
CA TRP A 60 -0.97 -9.70 2.68
C TRP A 60 0.52 -10.01 2.58
N SER A 61 0.99 -10.37 1.37
CA SER A 61 2.40 -10.67 1.13
C SER A 61 3.29 -9.44 1.36
N ALA A 62 2.87 -8.27 0.88
CA ALA A 62 3.56 -7.01 1.11
C ALA A 62 3.55 -6.59 2.58
N ALA A 63 2.42 -6.78 3.26
CA ALA A 63 2.27 -6.48 4.68
C ALA A 63 3.22 -7.32 5.54
N ASN A 64 3.31 -8.63 5.29
CA ASN A 64 4.27 -9.52 5.95
C ASN A 64 5.72 -9.12 5.67
N SER A 65 6.05 -8.81 4.42
CA SER A 65 7.42 -8.40 4.02
C SER A 65 7.86 -7.11 4.70
N THR A 66 6.93 -6.17 4.91
CA THR A 66 7.19 -4.87 5.53
C THR A 66 6.93 -4.85 7.03
N LYS A 67 6.52 -5.99 7.63
CA LYS A 67 6.07 -6.09 9.02
C LYS A 67 5.00 -5.06 9.39
N ASN A 68 4.09 -4.77 8.46
CA ASN A 68 3.00 -3.83 8.67
C ASN A 68 1.85 -4.51 9.43
N GLU A 69 1.86 -4.40 10.76
CA GLU A 69 0.90 -5.07 11.65
C GLU A 69 -0.55 -4.69 11.35
N VAL A 70 -0.81 -3.46 10.89
CA VAL A 70 -2.15 -2.99 10.54
C VAL A 70 -2.71 -3.77 9.36
N LEU A 71 -1.96 -3.84 8.26
CA LEU A 71 -2.40 -4.58 7.07
C LEU A 71 -2.40 -6.09 7.33
N ILE A 72 -1.48 -6.60 8.14
CA ILE A 72 -1.48 -8.01 8.57
C ILE A 72 -2.81 -8.30 9.30
N GLY A 73 -3.15 -7.56 10.35
CA GLY A 73 -4.38 -7.84 11.12
C GLY A 73 -5.66 -7.86 10.27
N VAL A 74 -5.70 -7.04 9.22
CA VAL A 74 -6.86 -6.89 8.34
C VAL A 74 -6.90 -8.00 7.28
N CYS A 75 -5.76 -8.33 6.67
CA CYS A 75 -5.68 -9.33 5.62
C CYS A 75 -5.74 -10.78 6.15
N ALA A 76 -5.24 -11.05 7.37
CA ALA A 76 -5.19 -12.39 7.94
C ALA A 76 -6.53 -13.15 7.89
N PRO A 77 -7.66 -12.59 8.40
CA PRO A 77 -8.95 -13.27 8.33
C PRO A 77 -9.53 -13.36 6.92
N LEU A 78 -9.10 -12.48 6.00
CA LEU A 78 -9.59 -12.45 4.62
C LEU A 78 -8.90 -13.53 3.78
N VAL A 79 -7.57 -13.67 3.90
CA VAL A 79 -6.80 -14.72 3.20
C VAL A 79 -7.20 -16.11 3.66
N ALA A 80 -7.54 -16.30 4.93
CA ALA A 80 -7.99 -17.60 5.44
C ALA A 80 -9.33 -18.09 4.85
N ARG A 81 -10.03 -17.24 4.08
CA ARG A 81 -11.34 -17.52 3.47
C ARG A 81 -11.26 -17.78 1.96
N ILE A 82 -10.08 -17.63 1.37
CA ILE A 82 -9.79 -17.82 -0.05
C ILE A 82 -9.07 -19.17 -0.21
#